data_AF-A0A6G5ADX4-F1
#
_entry.id   AF-A0A6G5ADX4-F1
#
_cell.length_a   1.000
_cell.length_b   1.000
_cell.length_c   1.000
_cell.angle_alpha   90.00
_cell.angle_beta   90.00
_cell.angle_gamma   90.00
#
_symmetry.space_group_name_H-M   'P 1'
#
loop_
_entity.id
_entity.type
_entity.pdbx_description
1 polymer ?
#
loop_
_entity_poly.entity_id
_entity_poly.type
_entity_poly.pdbx_seq_one_letter_code
_entity_poly.pdbx_strand_id
1 'polypeptide(L)'
;DSAVHLDTQSGQQRNGIKEDNLIRLMHAFVLSHFTYEAAMHNWSRAESETLNVLLRKVIKKVLGLPIHTSTERLLELGIHNTLEEIAEAQERAQFARLSTTRSGRMILQELGQHPMAIRRNYNDIPDNIRENITVSPIPRNMHPEHNVGRRVARARTILRQVSNEERGVVFVDAASYANGKAFVAVVVDGAGRVVNSATVRTKDPIIAEQGAIALALKMDNIEVMCSDFMAALRRSPREVSEQTLRILQGKNI
;
A
#
# COMPACT_ATOMS: atom_id res chain seq x y z
N ASP A 1 32.90 14.21 -2.81
CA ASP A 1 33.51 13.33 -1.79
C ASP A 1 33.30 13.81 -0.36
N SER A 2 32.07 13.71 0.17
CA SER A 2 31.79 14.11 1.58
C SER A 2 30.76 13.23 2.31
N ALA A 3 30.50 11.99 1.86
CA ALA A 3 29.40 11.18 2.42
C ALA A 3 29.77 9.74 2.86
N VAL A 4 31.06 9.37 2.94
CA VAL A 4 31.47 7.95 3.18
C VAL A 4 32.29 7.75 4.46
N HIS A 5 32.22 8.65 5.43
CA HIS A 5 32.84 8.45 6.76
C HIS A 5 31.79 8.53 7.86
N LEU A 6 31.06 7.44 8.06
CA LEU A 6 30.44 7.12 9.35
C LEU A 6 31.12 5.87 9.87
N ASP A 7 32.08 6.15 10.72
CA ASP A 7 33.06 5.27 11.31
C ASP A 7 32.42 4.23 12.23
N THR A 8 33.08 3.08 12.30
CA THR A 8 32.64 1.88 13.01
C THR A 8 33.42 1.80 14.32
N GLN A 9 32.84 2.29 15.41
CA GLN A 9 33.28 1.93 16.76
C GLN A 9 32.07 1.74 17.68
N SER A 10 31.73 0.49 17.94
CA SER A 10 31.47 -0.05 19.29
C SER A 10 30.84 -1.44 19.18
N GLY A 11 31.70 -2.45 19.30
CA GLY A 11 31.24 -3.74 19.79
C GLY A 11 30.72 -3.59 21.22
N GLN A 12 29.63 -4.31 21.51
CA GLN A 12 29.26 -4.80 22.83
C GLN A 12 29.45 -3.86 24.03
N GLN A 13 28.49 -2.96 24.27
CA GLN A 13 27.69 -2.92 25.52
C GLN A 13 26.82 -1.66 25.60
N ARG A 14 25.53 -1.91 25.87
CA ARG A 14 24.54 -1.02 26.54
C ARG A 14 23.97 0.14 25.70
N ASN A 15 22.73 -0.08 25.25
CA ASN A 15 21.79 0.85 24.58
C ASN A 15 22.03 1.14 23.09
N GLY A 16 22.34 0.11 22.29
CA GLY A 16 22.36 0.21 20.84
C GLY A 16 20.98 0.59 20.25
N ILE A 17 20.99 1.44 19.23
CA ILE A 17 19.80 1.76 18.43
C ILE A 17 19.27 0.43 17.85
N LYS A 18 18.02 0.08 18.20
CA LYS A 18 17.36 -1.13 17.69
C LYS A 18 17.30 -1.09 16.16
N GLU A 19 17.37 -2.26 15.54
CA GLU A 19 17.32 -2.44 14.07
C GLU A 19 16.21 -1.61 13.42
N ASP A 20 14.99 -1.64 13.97
CA ASP A 20 13.85 -0.83 13.51
C ASP A 20 14.12 0.68 13.51
N ASN A 21 14.83 1.19 14.51
CA ASN A 21 15.18 2.61 14.59
C ASN A 21 16.28 2.96 13.58
N LEU A 22 17.20 2.04 13.30
CA LEU A 22 18.25 2.23 12.32
C LEU A 22 17.66 2.22 10.89
N ILE A 23 16.71 1.32 10.62
CA ILE A 23 15.91 1.30 9.39
C ILE A 23 15.14 2.61 9.23
N ARG A 24 14.49 3.10 10.30
CA ARG A 24 13.79 4.40 10.29
C ARG A 24 14.72 5.56 9.99
N LEU A 25 15.92 5.59 10.57
CA LEU A 25 16.90 6.64 10.34
C LEU A 25 17.40 6.65 8.89
N MET A 26 17.65 5.45 8.34
CA MET A 26 18.02 5.27 6.94
C MET A 26 16.90 5.73 6.00
N HIS A 27 15.66 5.38 6.32
CA HIS A 27 14.47 5.89 5.62
C HIS A 27 14.37 7.43 5.68
N ALA A 28 14.64 8.03 6.85
CA ALA A 28 14.46 9.45 7.07
C ALA A 28 15.55 10.33 6.44
N PHE A 29 16.79 9.85 6.34
CA PHE A 29 17.92 10.67 5.85
C PHE A 29 18.38 10.28 4.45
N VAL A 30 18.55 8.98 4.21
CA VAL A 30 19.13 8.48 2.95
C VAL A 30 18.03 8.44 1.89
N LEU A 31 16.91 7.79 2.21
CA LEU A 31 15.80 7.66 1.27
C LEU A 31 15.06 8.98 1.04
N SER A 32 14.95 9.89 2.01
CA SER A 32 14.29 11.18 1.77
C SER A 32 15.05 12.02 0.74
N HIS A 33 16.37 12.11 0.86
CA HIS A 33 17.22 12.83 -0.09
C HIS A 33 17.19 12.16 -1.46
N PHE A 34 17.32 10.82 -1.50
CA PHE A 34 17.17 10.09 -2.75
C PHE A 34 15.79 10.27 -3.36
N THR A 35 14.68 10.22 -2.62
CA THR A 35 13.33 10.36 -3.19
C THR A 35 13.08 11.69 -3.88
N TYR A 36 13.71 12.76 -3.39
CA TYR A 36 13.56 14.09 -3.96
C TYR A 36 14.35 14.24 -5.26
N GLU A 37 15.63 13.86 -5.25
CA GLU A 37 16.52 13.95 -6.42
C GLU A 37 16.20 12.87 -7.47
N ALA A 38 15.87 11.66 -7.02
CA ALA A 38 15.60 10.51 -7.89
C ALA A 38 14.45 10.76 -8.86
N ALA A 39 13.40 11.43 -8.38
CA ALA A 39 12.18 11.64 -9.16
C ALA A 39 12.28 12.82 -10.14
N MET A 40 13.27 13.70 -9.99
CA MET A 40 13.38 14.93 -10.77
C MET A 40 14.57 14.92 -11.73
N HIS A 41 15.52 13.99 -11.55
CA HIS A 41 16.72 13.89 -12.36
C HIS A 41 16.63 12.75 -13.37
N ASN A 42 17.08 12.99 -14.60
CA ASN A 42 17.20 11.97 -15.64
C ASN A 42 18.52 11.21 -15.47
N TRP A 43 18.51 10.22 -14.59
CA TRP A 43 19.69 9.38 -14.32
C TRP A 43 20.07 8.53 -15.54
N SER A 44 21.36 8.46 -15.81
CA SER A 44 21.87 7.40 -16.68
C SER A 44 21.74 6.04 -15.98
N ARG A 45 21.67 4.97 -16.77
CA ARG A 45 21.61 3.59 -16.25
C ARG A 45 22.77 3.27 -15.28
N ALA A 46 23.95 3.81 -15.55
CA ALA A 46 25.14 3.58 -14.72
C ALA A 46 25.04 4.27 -13.35
N GLU A 47 24.49 5.49 -13.31
CA GLU A 47 24.27 6.23 -12.07
C GLU A 47 23.19 5.57 -11.22
N SER A 48 22.06 5.19 -11.83
CA SER A 48 20.99 4.46 -11.14
C SER A 48 21.48 3.16 -10.51
N GLU A 49 22.29 2.37 -11.24
CA GLU A 49 22.85 1.14 -10.70
C GLU A 49 23.82 1.40 -9.54
N THR A 50 24.63 2.46 -9.64
CA THR A 50 25.55 2.88 -8.57
C THR A 50 24.78 3.23 -7.30
N LEU A 51 23.71 3.99 -7.41
CA LEU A 51 22.84 4.35 -6.29
C LEU A 51 22.14 3.13 -5.68
N ASN A 52 21.63 2.24 -6.53
CA ASN A 52 21.03 0.97 -6.08
C ASN A 52 22.07 0.10 -5.33
N VAL A 53 23.33 0.04 -5.77
CA VAL A 53 24.41 -0.64 -5.05
C VAL A 53 24.67 -0.01 -3.69
N LEU A 54 24.73 1.32 -3.59
CA LEU A 54 24.90 2.02 -2.32
C LEU A 54 23.75 1.73 -1.36
N LEU A 55 22.51 1.78 -1.85
CA LEU A 55 21.31 1.49 -1.06
C LEU A 55 21.36 0.06 -0.50
N ARG A 56 21.70 -0.94 -1.33
CA ARG A 56 21.85 -2.34 -0.89
C ARG A 56 22.95 -2.49 0.16
N LYS A 57 24.10 -1.82 0.00
CA LYS A 57 25.21 -1.86 0.99
C LYS A 57 24.77 -1.29 2.33
N VAL A 58 24.10 -0.14 2.32
CA VAL A 58 23.57 0.48 3.54
C VAL A 58 22.59 -0.45 4.23
N ILE A 59 21.70 -1.10 3.48
CA ILE A 59 20.68 -1.99 4.05
C ILE A 59 21.28 -3.26 4.64
N LYS A 60 22.21 -3.89 3.92
CA LYS A 60 22.94 -5.04 4.47
C LYS A 60 23.63 -4.64 5.78
N LYS A 61 24.26 -3.47 5.84
CA LYS A 61 24.89 -2.96 7.06
C LYS A 61 23.87 -2.72 8.19
N VAL A 62 22.71 -2.13 7.87
CA VAL A 62 21.64 -1.84 8.83
C VAL A 62 21.05 -3.12 9.43
N LEU A 63 20.87 -4.16 8.62
CA LEU A 63 20.35 -5.47 9.03
C LEU A 63 21.43 -6.38 9.64
N GLY A 64 22.67 -5.91 9.81
CA GLY A 64 23.78 -6.73 10.27
C GLY A 64 24.17 -7.88 9.32
N LEU A 65 23.75 -7.81 8.06
CA LEU A 65 24.03 -8.82 7.05
C LEU A 65 25.43 -8.64 6.44
N PRO A 66 26.16 -9.73 6.17
CA PRO A 66 27.42 -9.63 5.44
C PRO A 66 27.24 -8.98 4.07
N ILE A 67 28.23 -8.20 3.60
CA ILE A 67 28.17 -7.49 2.31
C ILE A 67 27.95 -8.43 1.12
N HIS A 68 28.43 -9.67 1.22
CA HIS A 68 28.29 -10.74 0.22
C HIS A 68 26.93 -11.47 0.25
N THR A 69 26.00 -11.07 1.13
CA THR A 69 24.63 -11.61 1.14
C THR A 69 23.99 -11.44 -0.23
N SER A 70 23.26 -12.46 -0.71
CA SER A 70 22.62 -12.42 -2.04
C SER A 70 21.73 -11.19 -2.20
N THR A 71 22.06 -10.38 -3.21
CA THR A 71 21.27 -9.19 -3.58
C THR A 71 19.91 -9.59 -4.12
N GLU A 72 19.82 -10.67 -4.87
CA GLU A 72 18.57 -11.19 -5.43
C GLU A 72 17.58 -11.54 -4.33
N ARG A 73 18.01 -12.35 -3.34
CA ARG A 73 17.16 -12.66 -2.17
C ARG A 73 16.79 -11.42 -1.37
N LEU A 74 17.70 -10.47 -1.22
CA LEU A 74 17.41 -9.22 -0.51
C LEU A 74 16.31 -8.41 -1.20
N LEU A 75 16.33 -8.36 -2.55
CA LEU A 75 15.30 -7.71 -3.35
C LEU A 75 13.98 -8.50 -3.31
N GLU A 76 14.01 -9.82 -3.34
CA GLU A 76 12.82 -10.69 -3.21
C GLU A 76 12.09 -10.51 -1.87
N LEU A 77 12.85 -10.26 -0.79
CA LEU A 77 12.29 -9.98 0.53
C LEU A 77 11.57 -8.62 0.60
N GLY A 78 11.86 -7.70 -0.32
CA GLY A 78 11.21 -6.40 -0.40
C GLY A 78 11.48 -5.47 0.77
N ILE A 79 12.61 -5.66 1.46
CA ILE A 79 13.01 -4.84 2.61
C ILE A 79 13.26 -3.38 2.21
N HIS A 80 13.54 -3.14 0.93
CA HIS A 80 13.68 -1.79 0.38
C HIS A 80 13.22 -1.68 -1.07
N ASN A 81 12.96 -0.43 -1.47
CA ASN A 81 12.74 -0.08 -2.86
C ASN A 81 14.04 -0.02 -3.64
N THR A 82 13.96 -0.22 -4.96
CA THR A 82 14.98 0.31 -5.88
C THR A 82 14.75 1.81 -6.14
N LEU A 83 15.75 2.46 -6.75
CA LEU A 83 15.66 3.86 -7.16
C LEU A 83 14.47 4.09 -8.11
N GLU A 84 14.24 3.17 -9.02
CA GLU A 84 13.16 3.21 -10.01
C GLU A 84 11.79 3.10 -9.33
N GLU A 85 11.64 2.19 -8.36
CA GLU A 85 10.42 2.05 -7.57
C GLU A 85 10.13 3.32 -6.75
N ILE A 86 11.16 4.00 -6.25
CA ILE A 86 11.06 5.28 -5.54
C ILE A 86 10.60 6.40 -6.48
N ALA A 87 11.25 6.53 -7.63
CA ALA A 87 10.94 7.56 -8.61
C ALA A 87 9.49 7.41 -9.11
N GLU A 88 9.09 6.18 -9.47
CA GLU A 88 7.73 5.88 -9.90
C GLU A 88 6.68 6.17 -8.81
N ALA A 89 6.96 5.80 -7.56
CA ALA A 89 6.06 6.08 -6.44
C ALA A 89 5.87 7.59 -6.24
N GLN A 90 6.95 8.36 -6.38
CA GLN A 90 6.93 9.81 -6.24
C GLN A 90 6.19 10.49 -7.40
N GLU A 91 6.43 10.05 -8.64
CA GLU A 91 5.71 10.53 -9.82
C GLU A 91 4.20 10.29 -9.68
N ARG A 92 3.79 9.08 -9.28
CA ARG A 92 2.38 8.75 -9.02
C ARG A 92 1.77 9.63 -7.94
N ALA A 93 2.51 9.93 -6.87
CA ALA A 93 2.04 10.81 -5.80
C ALA A 93 1.86 12.26 -6.29
N GLN A 94 2.81 12.78 -7.08
CA GLN A 94 2.72 14.10 -7.69
C GLN A 94 1.55 14.19 -8.67
N PHE A 95 1.39 13.19 -9.55
CA PHE A 95 0.28 13.09 -10.49
C PHE A 95 -1.07 13.08 -9.78
N ALA A 96 -1.19 12.29 -8.71
CA ALA A 96 -2.40 12.23 -7.90
C ALA A 96 -2.71 13.59 -7.26
N ARG A 97 -1.70 14.26 -6.70
CA ARG A 97 -1.83 15.60 -6.11
C ARG A 97 -2.25 16.64 -7.16
N LEU A 98 -1.61 16.67 -8.33
CA LEU A 98 -1.97 17.59 -9.42
C LEU A 98 -3.39 17.37 -9.91
N SER A 99 -3.84 16.11 -9.96
CA SER A 99 -5.21 15.78 -10.33
C SER A 99 -6.26 16.42 -9.41
N THR A 100 -5.93 16.69 -8.15
CA THR A 100 -6.87 17.28 -7.16
C THR A 100 -7.15 18.78 -7.35
N THR A 101 -6.17 19.56 -7.81
CA THR A 101 -6.28 21.03 -7.87
C THR A 101 -6.68 21.51 -9.26
N ARG A 102 -7.36 22.66 -9.35
CA ARG A 102 -7.75 23.23 -10.66
C ARG A 102 -6.54 23.52 -11.54
N SER A 103 -5.54 24.21 -10.97
CA SER A 103 -4.31 24.54 -11.68
C SER A 103 -3.52 23.28 -12.05
N GLY A 104 -3.44 22.29 -11.16
CA GLY A 104 -2.77 21.03 -11.46
C GLY A 104 -3.44 20.26 -12.60
N ARG A 105 -4.78 20.23 -12.66
CA ARG A 105 -5.49 19.62 -13.79
C ARG A 105 -5.22 20.33 -15.13
N MET A 106 -5.10 21.66 -15.11
CA MET A 106 -4.75 22.41 -16.32
C MET A 106 -3.34 22.04 -16.81
N ILE A 107 -2.37 21.94 -15.89
CA ILE A 107 -1.00 21.51 -16.21
C ILE A 107 -1.01 20.09 -16.81
N LEU A 108 -1.73 19.15 -16.19
CA LEU A 108 -1.83 17.78 -16.70
C LEU A 108 -2.46 17.75 -18.11
N GLN A 109 -3.50 18.54 -18.34
CA GLN A 109 -4.16 18.65 -19.64
C GLN A 109 -3.23 19.22 -20.72
N GLU A 110 -2.41 20.21 -20.38
CA GLU A 110 -1.40 20.78 -21.28
C GLU A 110 -0.30 19.76 -21.62
N LEU A 111 0.07 18.91 -20.67
CA LEU A 111 0.99 17.77 -20.86
C LEU A 111 0.35 16.58 -21.60
N GLY A 112 -0.91 16.70 -22.05
CA GLY A 112 -1.65 15.62 -22.71
C GLY A 112 -2.03 14.46 -21.79
N GLN A 113 -1.89 14.63 -20.47
CA GLN A 113 -2.26 13.63 -19.47
C GLN A 113 -3.67 13.88 -18.96
N HIS A 114 -4.45 12.82 -18.82
CA HIS A 114 -5.81 12.90 -18.28
C HIS A 114 -5.79 12.88 -16.75
N PRO A 115 -6.25 13.95 -16.06
CA PRO A 115 -6.27 13.95 -14.60
C PRO A 115 -7.07 12.77 -14.06
N MET A 116 -6.62 12.20 -12.94
CA MET A 116 -7.44 11.22 -12.25
C MET A 116 -8.78 11.86 -11.90
N ALA A 117 -9.88 11.17 -12.22
CA ALA A 117 -11.21 11.66 -11.90
C ALA A 117 -11.31 11.92 -10.39
N ILE A 118 -11.43 13.20 -10.00
CA ILE A 118 -11.84 13.55 -8.65
C ILE A 118 -13.30 13.13 -8.55
N ARG A 119 -13.55 11.97 -7.97
CA ARG A 119 -14.90 11.57 -7.62
C ARG A 119 -15.28 12.39 -6.39
N ARG A 120 -16.08 13.44 -6.59
CA ARG A 120 -16.43 14.46 -5.59
C ARG A 120 -17.51 14.01 -4.58
N ASN A 121 -17.93 12.75 -4.60
CA ASN A 121 -19.09 12.27 -3.83
C ASN A 121 -18.67 11.27 -2.75
N TYR A 122 -17.62 11.58 -2.00
CA TYR A 122 -17.28 10.84 -0.79
C TYR A 122 -17.82 11.59 0.42
N ASN A 123 -18.26 10.83 1.42
CA ASN A 123 -18.74 11.31 2.69
C ASN A 123 -17.83 10.75 3.79
N ASP A 124 -17.71 11.48 4.90
CA ASP A 124 -16.97 10.99 6.05
C ASP A 124 -17.66 9.76 6.67
N ILE A 125 -16.84 8.78 7.06
CA ILE A 125 -17.31 7.64 7.85
C ILE A 125 -17.70 8.14 9.24
N PRO A 126 -18.87 7.76 9.78
CA PRO A 126 -19.25 8.06 11.16
C PRO A 126 -18.16 7.65 12.17
N ASP A 127 -17.90 8.52 13.14
CA ASP A 127 -16.79 8.37 14.11
C ASP A 127 -16.86 7.04 14.87
N ASN A 128 -18.07 6.60 15.23
CA ASN A 128 -18.31 5.34 15.94
C ASN A 128 -17.90 4.08 15.15
N ILE A 129 -17.87 4.15 13.82
CA ILE A 129 -17.37 3.06 12.96
C ILE A 129 -15.86 3.22 12.79
N ARG A 130 -15.41 4.44 12.55
CA ARG A 130 -13.99 4.74 12.29
C ARG A 130 -13.08 4.36 13.46
N GLU A 131 -13.49 4.65 14.69
CA GLU A 131 -12.69 4.35 15.89
C GLU A 131 -12.49 2.85 16.13
N ASN A 132 -13.38 2.01 15.58
CA ASN A 132 -13.31 0.56 15.69
C ASN A 132 -12.53 -0.11 14.54
N ILE A 133 -11.99 0.67 13.59
CA ILE A 133 -11.24 0.15 12.44
C ILE A 133 -9.77 0.51 12.59
N THR A 134 -8.92 -0.52 12.73
CA THR A 134 -7.46 -0.36 12.62
C THR A 134 -6.97 -0.93 11.30
N VAL A 135 -6.43 -0.07 10.43
CA VAL A 135 -5.86 -0.49 9.15
C VAL A 135 -4.39 -0.84 9.35
N SER A 136 -4.02 -2.10 9.09
CA SER A 136 -2.63 -2.54 9.09
C SER A 136 -1.79 -1.74 8.08
N PRO A 137 -0.50 -1.49 8.36
CA PRO A 137 0.36 -0.74 7.45
C PRO A 137 0.31 -1.29 6.03
N ILE A 138 -0.12 -0.42 5.10
CA ILE A 138 -0.28 -0.76 3.70
C ILE A 138 1.08 -1.20 3.13
N PRO A 139 1.15 -2.37 2.47
CA PRO A 139 2.38 -2.86 1.85
C PRO A 139 3.03 -1.77 1.00
N ARG A 140 4.28 -1.43 1.32
CA ARG A 140 5.09 -0.57 0.46
C ARG A 140 5.76 -1.46 -0.60
N ASN A 141 6.05 -0.92 -1.78
CA ASN A 141 7.00 -1.55 -2.71
C ASN A 141 6.46 -2.82 -3.40
N MET A 142 5.17 -2.81 -3.75
CA MET A 142 4.43 -3.95 -4.30
C MET A 142 3.86 -3.64 -5.69
N HIS A 143 4.73 -3.54 -6.71
CA HIS A 143 4.27 -3.32 -8.09
C HIS A 143 3.39 -4.49 -8.57
N PRO A 144 2.21 -4.23 -9.19
CA PRO A 144 1.29 -5.27 -9.65
C PRO A 144 1.86 -6.22 -10.71
N GLU A 145 2.93 -5.84 -11.40
CA GLU A 145 3.51 -6.66 -12.47
C GLU A 145 4.89 -7.19 -12.11
N HIS A 146 5.71 -6.37 -11.43
CA HIS A 146 7.14 -6.67 -11.24
C HIS A 146 7.43 -7.43 -9.93
N ASN A 147 6.52 -7.36 -8.94
CA ASN A 147 6.79 -7.82 -7.57
C ASN A 147 5.99 -9.08 -7.19
N VAL A 148 5.86 -10.04 -8.12
CA VAL A 148 5.13 -11.31 -7.89
C VAL A 148 5.68 -12.07 -6.67
N GLY A 149 6.99 -12.24 -6.56
CA GLY A 149 7.62 -12.95 -5.43
C GLY A 149 7.31 -12.31 -4.07
N ARG A 150 7.43 -10.97 -3.98
CA ARG A 150 7.06 -10.20 -2.78
C ARG A 150 5.58 -10.39 -2.42
N ARG A 151 4.69 -10.43 -3.43
CA ARG A 151 3.23 -10.64 -3.22
C ARG A 151 2.94 -12.01 -2.65
N VAL A 152 3.55 -13.05 -3.21
CA VAL A 152 3.39 -14.43 -2.73
C VAL A 152 3.91 -14.57 -1.31
N ALA A 153 5.12 -14.06 -1.01
CA ALA A 153 5.70 -14.12 0.34
C ALA A 153 4.81 -13.40 1.37
N ARG A 154 4.27 -12.24 1.01
CA ARG A 154 3.39 -11.47 1.89
C ARG A 154 2.03 -12.12 2.08
N ALA A 155 1.39 -12.61 1.03
CA ALA A 155 0.14 -13.36 1.12
C ALA A 155 0.31 -14.57 2.05
N ARG A 156 1.41 -15.32 1.92
CA ARG A 156 1.73 -16.43 2.84
C ARG A 156 1.89 -15.99 4.29
N THR A 157 2.47 -14.82 4.53
CA THR A 157 2.65 -14.29 5.89
C THR A 157 1.30 -13.89 6.49
N ILE A 158 0.46 -13.19 5.74
CA ILE A 158 -0.89 -12.82 6.15
C ILE A 158 -1.72 -14.07 6.45
N LEU A 159 -1.72 -15.05 5.53
CA LEU A 159 -2.44 -16.30 5.71
C LEU A 159 -1.98 -17.08 6.94
N ARG A 160 -0.67 -17.07 7.27
CA ARG A 160 -0.14 -17.71 8.48
C ARG A 160 -0.56 -16.99 9.77
N GLN A 161 -0.62 -15.66 9.75
CA GLN A 161 -1.10 -14.88 10.89
C GLN A 161 -2.59 -15.13 11.12
N VAL A 162 -3.37 -15.04 10.05
CA VAL A 162 -4.81 -15.32 10.02
C VAL A 162 -5.13 -16.76 10.40
N SER A 163 -4.35 -17.75 9.96
CA SER A 163 -4.62 -19.16 10.32
C SER A 163 -4.41 -19.45 11.81
N ASN A 164 -3.65 -18.61 12.51
CA ASN A 164 -3.47 -18.72 13.96
C ASN A 164 -4.61 -18.01 14.74
N GLU A 165 -5.37 -17.14 14.07
CA GLU A 165 -6.54 -16.45 14.59
C GLU A 165 -7.79 -17.21 14.13
N GLU A 166 -8.13 -18.31 14.82
CA GLU A 166 -9.18 -19.25 14.38
C GLU A 166 -10.62 -18.67 14.36
N ARG A 167 -10.84 -17.43 14.83
CA ARG A 167 -12.18 -16.83 14.94
C ARG A 167 -12.21 -15.43 14.32
N GLY A 168 -13.31 -15.15 13.62
CA GLY A 168 -13.63 -13.81 13.14
C GLY A 168 -12.82 -13.30 11.95
N VAL A 169 -12.14 -14.18 11.19
CA VAL A 169 -11.42 -13.76 9.98
C VAL A 169 -12.28 -13.88 8.73
N VAL A 170 -12.36 -12.79 7.96
CA VAL A 170 -13.04 -12.75 6.66
C VAL A 170 -12.17 -12.13 5.57
N PHE A 171 -12.45 -12.53 4.33
CA PHE A 171 -11.87 -11.99 3.11
C PHE A 171 -12.98 -11.26 2.33
N VAL A 172 -12.68 -10.07 1.82
CA VAL A 172 -13.62 -9.27 1.03
C VAL A 172 -13.05 -9.00 -0.35
N ASP A 173 -13.93 -9.06 -1.36
CA ASP A 173 -13.59 -8.78 -2.75
C ASP A 173 -14.83 -8.31 -3.51
N ALA A 174 -14.63 -7.66 -4.65
CA ALA A 174 -15.69 -7.26 -5.56
C ALA A 174 -15.36 -7.54 -7.03
N ALA A 175 -16.23 -8.31 -7.70
CA ALA A 175 -16.07 -8.67 -9.10
C ALA A 175 -17.15 -8.04 -9.99
N SER A 176 -16.80 -7.58 -11.19
CA SER A 176 -17.79 -7.04 -12.14
C SER A 176 -18.70 -8.17 -12.67
N TYR A 177 -19.98 -7.88 -12.81
CA TYR A 177 -20.86 -8.71 -13.64
C TYR A 177 -20.41 -8.65 -15.10
N ALA A 178 -20.71 -9.71 -15.86
CA ALA A 178 -20.40 -9.81 -17.28
C ALA A 178 -20.99 -8.65 -18.12
N ASN A 179 -22.09 -8.05 -17.67
CA ASN A 179 -22.74 -6.92 -18.34
C ASN A 179 -22.05 -5.56 -18.08
N GLY A 180 -21.06 -5.49 -17.19
CA GLY A 180 -20.32 -4.27 -16.83
C GLY A 180 -21.14 -3.16 -16.19
N LYS A 181 -22.36 -3.47 -15.71
CA LYS A 181 -23.29 -2.47 -15.13
C LYS A 181 -23.34 -2.49 -13.61
N ALA A 182 -22.80 -3.53 -12.99
CA ALA A 182 -22.77 -3.71 -11.55
C ALA A 182 -21.59 -4.61 -11.18
N PHE A 183 -21.31 -4.68 -9.88
CA PHE A 183 -20.36 -5.60 -9.28
C PHE A 183 -21.09 -6.46 -8.25
N VAL A 184 -20.62 -7.69 -8.05
CA VAL A 184 -20.93 -8.50 -6.88
C VAL A 184 -19.84 -8.24 -5.84
N ALA A 185 -20.25 -7.79 -4.67
CA ALA A 185 -19.40 -7.68 -3.50
C ALA A 185 -19.62 -8.90 -2.62
N VAL A 186 -18.55 -9.52 -2.14
CA VAL A 186 -18.60 -10.79 -1.42
C VAL A 186 -17.73 -10.74 -0.17
N VAL A 187 -18.21 -11.41 0.87
CA VAL A 187 -17.48 -11.68 2.11
C VAL A 187 -17.39 -13.19 2.27
N VAL A 188 -16.17 -13.69 2.46
CA VAL A 188 -15.84 -15.11 2.53
C VAL A 188 -15.14 -15.40 3.85
N ASP A 189 -15.49 -16.49 4.52
CA ASP A 189 -14.81 -16.91 5.76
C ASP A 189 -13.46 -17.61 5.50
N GLY A 190 -12.71 -17.91 6.56
CA GLY A 190 -11.44 -18.64 6.46
C GLY A 190 -11.53 -20.05 5.86
N ALA A 191 -12.73 -20.63 5.76
CA ALA A 191 -12.98 -21.92 5.12
C ALA A 191 -13.35 -21.77 3.62
N GLY A 192 -13.38 -20.54 3.09
CA GLY A 192 -13.74 -20.28 1.70
C GLY A 192 -15.24 -20.25 1.44
N ARG A 193 -16.08 -20.21 2.48
CA ARG A 193 -17.55 -20.15 2.34
C ARG A 193 -18.01 -18.71 2.26
N VAL A 194 -18.91 -18.41 1.32
CA VAL A 194 -19.55 -17.09 1.24
C VAL A 194 -20.46 -16.91 2.44
N VAL A 195 -20.15 -15.91 3.27
CA VAL A 195 -20.89 -15.58 4.49
C VAL A 195 -21.78 -14.35 4.30
N ASN A 196 -21.46 -13.49 3.35
CA ASN A 196 -22.33 -12.38 2.95
C ASN A 196 -22.04 -11.96 1.49
N SER A 197 -23.02 -11.38 0.81
CA SER A 197 -22.84 -10.85 -0.54
C SER A 197 -23.91 -9.81 -0.88
N ALA A 198 -23.58 -8.86 -1.75
CA ALA A 198 -24.57 -7.96 -2.34
C ALA A 198 -24.18 -7.50 -3.75
N THR A 199 -25.19 -7.05 -4.49
CA THR A 199 -25.00 -6.38 -5.78
C THR A 199 -24.77 -4.89 -5.57
N VAL A 200 -23.64 -4.37 -6.01
CA VAL A 200 -23.34 -2.93 -6.00
C VAL A 200 -23.51 -2.38 -7.41
N ARG A 201 -24.54 -1.56 -7.62
CA ARG A 201 -24.82 -0.92 -8.92
C ARG A 201 -23.86 0.23 -9.18
N THR A 202 -22.70 -0.09 -9.73
CA THR A 202 -21.66 0.87 -10.10
C THR A 202 -20.86 0.38 -11.30
N LYS A 203 -20.19 1.31 -11.99
CA LYS A 203 -19.14 1.02 -12.98
C LYS A 203 -17.74 1.24 -12.42
N ASP A 204 -17.64 1.65 -11.17
CA ASP A 204 -16.38 1.97 -10.50
C ASP A 204 -15.96 0.82 -9.57
N PRO A 205 -14.85 0.14 -9.87
CA PRO A 205 -14.36 -0.92 -9.00
C PRO A 205 -14.04 -0.40 -7.60
N ILE A 206 -13.59 0.86 -7.42
CA ILE A 206 -13.30 1.41 -6.09
C ILE A 206 -14.57 1.42 -5.23
N ILE A 207 -15.71 1.78 -5.80
CA ILE A 207 -16.97 1.83 -5.05
C ILE A 207 -17.48 0.42 -4.74
N ALA A 208 -17.28 -0.52 -5.67
CA ALA A 208 -17.65 -1.92 -5.44
C ALA A 208 -16.86 -2.54 -4.27
N GLU A 209 -15.55 -2.28 -4.22
CA GLU A 209 -14.65 -2.72 -3.16
C GLU A 209 -14.99 -2.11 -1.80
N GLN A 210 -15.30 -0.81 -1.76
CA GLN A 210 -15.82 -0.17 -0.55
C GLN A 210 -17.13 -0.82 -0.10
N GLY A 211 -18.00 -1.23 -1.03
CA GLY A 211 -19.22 -1.99 -0.75
C GLY A 211 -18.94 -3.34 -0.09
N ALA A 212 -17.92 -4.08 -0.53
CA ALA A 212 -17.50 -5.34 0.08
C ALA A 212 -17.00 -5.15 1.51
N ILE A 213 -16.20 -4.11 1.75
CA ILE A 213 -15.76 -3.72 3.10
C ILE A 213 -16.97 -3.37 3.99
N ALA A 214 -17.91 -2.59 3.49
CA ALA A 214 -19.10 -2.20 4.25
C ALA A 214 -20.01 -3.39 4.60
N LEU A 215 -20.11 -4.38 3.70
CA LEU A 215 -20.83 -5.63 3.97
C LEU A 215 -20.21 -6.41 5.12
N ALA A 216 -18.88 -6.49 5.17
CA ALA A 216 -18.17 -7.13 6.28
C ALA A 216 -18.37 -6.35 7.58
N LEU A 217 -18.19 -5.02 7.58
CA LEU A 217 -18.36 -4.18 8.79
C LEU A 217 -19.76 -4.28 9.45
N LYS A 218 -20.76 -4.79 8.71
CA LYS A 218 -22.11 -5.02 9.23
C LYS A 218 -22.32 -6.37 9.91
N MET A 219 -21.37 -7.29 9.76
CA MET A 219 -21.45 -8.59 10.39
C MET A 219 -20.91 -8.54 11.81
N ASP A 220 -21.59 -9.26 12.70
CA ASP A 220 -21.10 -9.46 14.06
C ASP A 220 -19.94 -10.46 14.07
N ASN A 221 -19.06 -10.35 15.06
CA ASN A 221 -17.95 -11.28 15.32
C ASN A 221 -16.84 -11.31 14.25
N ILE A 222 -16.60 -10.21 13.54
CA ILE A 222 -15.39 -10.05 12.72
C ILE A 222 -14.30 -9.39 13.56
N GLU A 223 -13.16 -10.05 13.62
CA GLU A 223 -11.94 -9.57 14.28
C GLU A 223 -10.94 -9.06 13.24
N VAL A 224 -10.81 -9.77 12.10
CA VAL A 224 -9.86 -9.42 11.04
C VAL A 224 -10.52 -9.51 9.67
N MET A 225 -10.37 -8.44 8.89
CA MET A 225 -10.83 -8.38 7.51
C MET A 225 -9.63 -8.20 6.57
N CYS A 226 -9.53 -9.07 5.57
CA CYS A 226 -8.50 -9.03 4.54
C CYS A 226 -9.07 -8.53 3.21
N SER A 227 -8.44 -7.51 2.63
CA SER A 227 -8.74 -6.99 1.30
C SER A 227 -7.42 -6.75 0.55
N ASP A 228 -7.41 -7.04 -0.75
CA ASP A 228 -6.25 -6.79 -1.63
C ASP A 228 -6.33 -5.42 -2.34
N PHE A 229 -7.45 -4.70 -2.20
CA PHE A 229 -7.66 -3.42 -2.88
C PHE A 229 -7.01 -2.23 -2.15
N MET A 230 -5.72 -2.05 -2.44
CA MET A 230 -4.83 -1.01 -1.90
C MET A 230 -5.38 0.43 -2.04
N ALA A 231 -6.15 0.71 -3.09
CA ALA A 231 -6.70 2.05 -3.33
C ALA A 231 -7.89 2.37 -2.41
N ALA A 232 -8.68 1.37 -1.99
CA ALA A 232 -9.63 1.55 -0.90
C ALA A 232 -8.87 1.80 0.39
N LEU A 233 -7.90 0.96 0.78
CA LEU A 233 -7.19 1.11 2.06
C LEU A 233 -6.46 2.47 2.22
N ARG A 234 -5.96 3.07 1.14
CA ARG A 234 -5.32 4.41 1.17
C ARG A 234 -6.31 5.58 1.36
N ARG A 235 -7.57 5.44 0.96
CA ARG A 235 -8.61 6.48 1.05
C ARG A 235 -9.66 6.22 2.15
N SER A 236 -9.87 4.95 2.47
CA SER A 236 -10.94 4.39 3.29
C SER A 236 -10.84 4.57 4.81
N PRO A 237 -9.78 5.13 5.45
CA PRO A 237 -9.91 5.38 6.89
C PRO A 237 -10.77 6.60 7.21
N ARG A 238 -11.17 7.42 6.22
CA ARG A 238 -11.95 8.64 6.47
C ARG A 238 -13.13 8.87 5.52
N GLU A 239 -12.99 8.56 4.24
CA GLU A 239 -13.97 8.93 3.21
C GLU A 239 -14.51 7.72 2.43
N VAL A 240 -15.85 7.58 2.35
CA VAL A 240 -16.55 6.49 1.64
C VAL A 240 -17.60 7.01 0.67
N SER A 241 -17.85 6.28 -0.42
CA SER A 241 -18.88 6.67 -1.39
C SER A 241 -20.28 6.68 -0.76
N GLU A 242 -21.19 7.48 -1.31
CA GLU A 242 -22.59 7.51 -0.84
C GLU A 242 -23.25 6.11 -0.83
N GLN A 243 -22.94 5.27 -1.82
CA GLN A 243 -23.45 3.90 -1.90
C GLN A 243 -22.95 3.05 -0.73
N THR A 244 -21.68 3.17 -0.37
CA THR A 244 -21.07 2.51 0.80
C THR A 244 -21.69 3.00 2.11
N LEU A 245 -21.90 4.32 2.22
CA LEU A 245 -22.53 4.92 3.40
C LEU A 245 -23.97 4.40 3.59
N ARG A 246 -24.72 4.18 2.51
CA ARG A 246 -26.06 3.56 2.59
C ARG A 246 -26.01 2.13 3.14
N ILE A 247 -25.04 1.31 2.72
CA ILE A 247 -24.82 -0.03 3.28
C ILE A 247 -24.52 0.06 4.78
N LEU A 248 -23.60 0.95 5.17
CA LEU A 248 -23.25 1.18 6.58
C LEU A 248 -24.43 1.72 7.41
N GLN A 249 -25.41 2.38 6.79
CA GLN A 249 -26.64 2.84 7.43
C GLN A 249 -27.78 1.80 7.40
N GLY A 250 -27.57 0.62 6.81
CA GLY A 250 -28.62 -0.41 6.67
C GLY A 250 -29.72 -0.03 5.68
N LYS A 251 -29.44 0.87 4.74
CA LYS A 251 -30.36 1.28 3.67
C LYS A 251 -30.13 0.40 2.44
N ASN A 252 -31.20 0.06 1.72
CA ASN A 252 -31.12 -0.66 0.45
C ASN A 252 -30.28 0.11 -0.58
N ILE A 253 -29.50 -0.65 -1.36
CA ILE A 253 -28.56 -0.21 -2.42
C ILE A 253 -28.99 -0.74 -3.79
#